data_AF-A0A7W0RC07-F1
#
_entry.id   AF-A0A7W0RC07-F1
#
_cell.length_a   1.000
_cell.length_b   1.000
_cell.length_c   1.000
_cell.angle_alpha   90.00
_cell.angle_beta   90.00
_cell.angle_gamma   90.00
#
_symmetry.space_group_name_H-M   'P 1'
#
loop_
_entity.id
_entity.type
_entity.pdbx_description
1 polymer ?
#
loop_
_entity_poly.entity_id
_entity_poly.type
_entity_poly.pdbx_seq_one_letter_code
_entity_poly.pdbx_strand_id
1 'polypeptide(L)' 'MRYVLFVCNHNAGRSQMAQALFERHAPEDIRAESAGSTPAATLW' A
#
# COMPACT_ATOMS: atom_id res chain seq x y z
N MET A 1 13.00 1.32 12.67
CA MET A 1 11.74 1.38 11.90
C MET A 1 12.09 1.27 10.42
N ARG A 2 11.60 0.25 9.71
CA ARG A 2 11.76 0.11 8.26
C ARG A 2 10.42 0.38 7.57
N TYR A 3 10.47 0.91 6.34
CA TYR A 3 9.28 1.23 5.56
C TYR A 3 9.31 0.51 4.21
N VAL A 4 8.13 0.08 3.77
CA VAL A 4 7.88 -0.49 2.43
C VAL A 4 6.80 0.35 1.75
N LEU A 5 7.05 0.76 0.51
CA LEU A 5 6.08 1.49 -0.30
C LEU A 5 5.55 0.57 -1.42
N PHE A 6 4.25 0.29 -1.41
CA PHE A 6 3.59 -0.41 -2.50
C PHE A 6 3.04 0.59 -3.53
N VAL A 7 3.46 0.47 -4.78
CA VAL A 7 3.05 1.39 -5.85
C VAL A 7 2.27 0.65 -6.93
N CYS A 8 1.14 1.21 -7.36
CA CYS A 8 0.47 0.83 -8.60
C CYS A 8 0.05 2.08 -9.37
N ASN A 9 -0.67 1.96 -10.49
CA ASN A 9 -1.10 3.14 -11.23
C ASN A 9 -2.07 4.01 -10.40
N HIS A 10 -3.21 3.44 -9.99
CA HIS A 10 -4.34 4.23 -9.50
C HIS A 10 -4.43 4.39 -7.97
N ASN A 11 -3.61 3.66 -7.21
CA ASN A 11 -3.75 3.54 -5.75
C ASN A 11 -5.18 3.21 -5.25
N ALA A 12 -5.94 2.43 -6.03
CA ALA A 12 -7.35 2.14 -5.76
C ALA A 12 -7.65 0.63 -5.77
N GLY A 13 -6.63 -0.20 -5.56
CA GLY A 13 -6.76 -1.66 -5.59
C GLY A 13 -5.47 -2.34 -5.13
N ARG A 14 -4.66 -2.83 -6.07
CA ARG A 14 -3.46 -3.65 -5.80
C ARG A 14 -2.54 -3.10 -4.71
N SER A 15 -2.13 -1.84 -4.78
CA SER A 15 -1.22 -1.25 -3.77
C SER A 15 -1.85 -1.14 -2.38
N GLN A 16 -3.15 -0.84 -2.30
CA GLN A 16 -3.86 -0.79 -1.01
C GLN A 16 -4.10 -2.18 -0.43
N MET A 17 -4.47 -3.15 -1.28
CA MET A 17 -4.59 -4.56 -0.87
C MET A 17 -3.25 -5.10 -0.35
N ALA A 18 -2.15 -4.78 -1.04
CA ALA A 18 -0.81 -5.17 -0.62
C ALA A 18 -0.41 -4.53 0.72
N GLN A 19 -0.68 -3.24 0.90
CA GLN A 19 -0.46 -2.57 2.19
C GLN A 19 -1.26 -3.26 3.31
N ALA A 20 -2.56 -3.48 3.12
CA ALA A 20 -3.42 -4.07 4.14
C ALA A 20 -3.02 -5.51 4.51
N LEU A 21 -2.63 -6.32 3.52
CA LEU A 21 -2.12 -7.67 3.75
C LEU A 21 -0.76 -7.61 4.46
N PHE A 22 0.13 -6.70 4.05
CA PHE A 22 1.43 -6.54 4.69
C PHE A 22 1.28 -6.12 6.16
N GLU A 23 0.48 -5.10 6.46
CA GLU A 23 0.26 -4.62 7.83
C GLU A 23 -0.37 -5.69 8.74
N ARG A 24 -1.11 -6.66 8.18
CA ARG A 24 -1.66 -7.79 8.93
C ARG A 24 -0.63 -8.86 9.29
N HIS A 25 0.40 -9.04 8.46
CA HIS A 25 1.31 -10.19 8.54
C HIS A 25 2.77 -9.83 8.85
N ALA A 26 3.15 -8.56 8.73
CA ALA A 26 4.52 -8.11 8.96
C ALA A 26 4.84 -7.98 10.46
N PRO A 27 6.13 -8.13 10.84
CA PRO A 27 6.59 -7.80 12.19
C PRO A 27 6.38 -6.32 12.53
N GLU A 28 6.24 -6.01 13.82
CA GLU A 28 5.93 -4.65 14.31
C GLU A 28 6.99 -3.58 13.95
N ASP A 29 8.22 -3.99 13.63
CA ASP A 29 9.31 -3.07 13.31
C ASP A 29 9.36 -2.63 11.83
N ILE A 30 8.40 -3.11 11.02
CA ILE A 30 8.22 -2.73 9.61
C ILE A 30 6.82 -2.19 9.36
N ARG A 31 6.76 -1.06 8.69
CA ARG A 31 5.52 -0.37 8.30
C ARG A 31 5.36 -0.39 6.78
N ALA A 32 4.11 -0.37 6.32
CA ALA A 32 3.81 -0.22 4.90
C ALA A 32 2.98 1.04 4.61
N GLU A 33 3.18 1.58 3.42
CA GLU A 33 2.37 2.64 2.81
C GLU A 33 2.05 2.27 1.36
N SER A 34 1.07 2.96 0.75
CA SER A 34 0.67 2.75 -0.64
C SER A 34 0.54 4.06 -1.42
N ALA A 35 0.92 4.02 -2.71
CA ALA A 35 0.89 5.18 -3.60
C ALA A 35 0.46 4.82 -5.03
N GLY A 36 0.13 5.87 -5.80
CA GLY A 36 -0.31 5.81 -7.19
C GLY A 36 0.52 6.72 -8.08
N SER A 37 0.97 6.24 -9.24
CA SER A 37 1.61 7.12 -10.24
C SER A 37 0.60 8.01 -10.98
N THR A 38 -0.67 7.59 -11.04
CA THR A 38 -1.80 8.36 -11.58
C THR A 38 -3.03 8.06 -10.73
N PRO A 39 -3.16 8.65 -9.53
CA PRO A 39 -4.19 8.30 -8.55
C PRO A 39 -5.62 8.39 -9.12
N ALA A 40 -6.47 7.41 -8.81
CA ALA A 40 -7.90 7.49 -9.14
C ALA A 40 -8.62 8.46 -8.20
N ALA A 41 -9.74 9.02 -8.67
CA ALA A 41 -10.57 9.93 -7.87
C ALA A 41 -11.29 9.21 -6.72
N THR A 42 -11.53 7.90 -6.84
CA THR A 42 -12.21 7.08 -5.82
C THR A 42 -11.58 5.70 -5.73
N LEU A 43 -11.81 5.04 -4.58
CA LEU A 43 -11.52 3.62 -4.43
C LEU A 43 -12.51 2.78 -5.25
N TRP A 44 -12.07 1.60 -5.65
CA TRP A 44 -12.89 0.62 -6.38
C TRP A 44 -13.42 -0.44 -5.42
#